data_AF-A0A7Z2ZUZ7-F1
#
_entry.id   AF-A0A7Z2ZUZ7-F1
#
_cell.length_a   1.000
_cell.length_b   1.000
_cell.length_c   1.000
_cell.angle_alpha   90.00
_cell.angle_beta   90.00
_cell.angle_gamma   90.00
#
_symmetry.space_group_name_H-M   'P 1'
#
loop_
_entity.id
_entity.type
_entity.pdbx_description
1 polymer ?
#
loop_
_entity_poly.entity_id
_entity_poly.type
_entity_poly.pdbx_seq_one_letter_code
_entity_poly.pdbx_strand_id
1 'polypeptide(L)'
;MAQYQCGACHAIPGVQGAGGGAGPSLEHMGSLSYIAGRIPNNGGNMVAWLRDPPALKPGTPMPALGLSEQEARHMAAYLRTLK
;
A
#
# COMPACT_ATOMS: atom_id res chain seq x y z
N MET A 1 -7.52 -0.45 10.52
CA MET A 1 -7.39 -0.69 9.06
C MET A 1 -8.69 -0.52 8.28
N ALA A 2 -9.88 -0.66 8.89
CA ALA A 2 -11.18 -0.42 8.22
C ALA A 2 -11.46 1.06 7.84
N GLN A 3 -10.65 2.02 8.32
CA GLN A 3 -10.90 3.45 8.10
C GLN A 3 -10.54 3.93 6.68
N TYR A 4 -9.58 3.26 6.02
CA TYR A 4 -9.05 3.70 4.72
C TYR A 4 -9.44 2.78 3.56
N GLN A 5 -10.28 1.76 3.84
CA GLN A 5 -10.84 0.85 2.82
C GLN A 5 -9.80 0.18 1.92
N CYS A 6 -8.58 -0.08 2.42
CA CYS A 6 -7.52 -0.74 1.66
C CYS A 6 -7.99 -2.09 1.08
N GLY A 7 -8.78 -2.83 1.87
CA GLY A 7 -9.35 -4.12 1.49
C GLY A 7 -10.41 -4.07 0.40
N ALA A 8 -10.97 -2.89 0.09
CA ALA A 8 -11.91 -2.73 -1.02
C ALA A 8 -11.22 -2.87 -2.39
N CYS A 9 -9.91 -2.57 -2.45
CA CYS A 9 -9.12 -2.69 -3.67
C CYS A 9 -8.10 -3.82 -3.63
N HIS A 10 -7.59 -4.18 -2.46
CA HIS A 10 -6.50 -5.14 -2.32
C HIS A 10 -6.91 -6.39 -1.55
N ALA A 11 -6.39 -7.53 -1.99
CA ALA A 11 -6.26 -8.69 -1.12
C ALA A 11 -5.14 -8.45 -0.10
N ILE A 12 -5.46 -8.62 1.20
CA ILE A 12 -4.52 -8.37 2.30
C ILE A 12 -4.55 -9.57 3.26
N PRO A 13 -3.45 -10.32 3.43
CA PRO A 13 -3.43 -11.50 4.30
C PRO A 13 -3.80 -11.17 5.74
N GLY A 14 -4.68 -11.98 6.34
CA GLY A 14 -5.09 -11.80 7.73
C GLY A 14 -6.06 -10.64 7.99
N VAL A 15 -6.52 -9.93 6.95
CA VAL A 15 -7.56 -8.90 7.07
C VAL A 15 -8.87 -9.44 6.50
N GLN A 16 -9.82 -9.76 7.38
CA GLN A 16 -11.13 -10.26 6.98
C GLN A 16 -11.87 -9.24 6.10
N GLY A 17 -12.41 -9.68 4.97
CA GLY A 17 -13.09 -8.82 4.00
C GLY A 17 -12.16 -8.03 3.08
N ALA A 18 -10.84 -8.16 3.20
CA ALA A 18 -9.87 -7.59 2.25
C ALA A 18 -9.61 -8.56 1.10
N GLY A 19 -10.45 -8.46 0.06
CA GLY A 19 -10.38 -9.29 -1.15
C GLY A 19 -10.70 -8.51 -2.42
N GLY A 20 -10.59 -7.18 -2.38
CA GLY A 20 -10.78 -6.34 -3.55
C GLY A 20 -9.83 -6.75 -4.69
N GLY A 21 -10.31 -6.63 -5.93
CA GLY A 21 -9.56 -6.98 -7.14
C GLY A 21 -9.13 -5.79 -8.01
N ALA A 22 -9.42 -4.56 -7.58
CA ALA A 22 -9.06 -3.36 -8.34
C ALA A 22 -7.55 -3.04 -8.28
N GLY A 23 -6.89 -3.45 -7.19
CA GLY A 23 -5.44 -3.40 -7.01
C GLY A 23 -4.83 -4.80 -6.92
N PRO A 24 -3.51 -4.93 -7.07
CA PRO A 24 -2.82 -6.21 -6.92
C PRO A 24 -2.89 -6.73 -5.47
N SER A 25 -2.75 -8.04 -5.28
CA SER A 25 -2.57 -8.62 -3.95
C SER A 25 -1.35 -8.02 -3.25
N LEU A 26 -1.48 -7.76 -1.94
CA LEU A 26 -0.37 -7.29 -1.10
C LEU A 26 0.35 -8.43 -0.37
N GLU A 27 -0.02 -9.68 -0.63
CA GLU A 27 0.46 -10.87 0.09
C GLU A 27 1.99 -11.01 0.14
N HIS A 28 2.68 -10.59 -0.93
CA HIS A 28 4.13 -10.65 -1.03
C HIS A 28 4.76 -9.26 -1.15
N MET A 29 4.06 -8.19 -0.71
CA MET A 29 4.52 -6.82 -0.90
C MET A 29 5.92 -6.58 -0.32
N GLY A 30 6.27 -7.21 0.80
CA GLY A 30 7.60 -7.15 1.40
C GLY A 30 8.69 -7.83 0.57
N SER A 31 8.35 -8.77 -0.31
CA SER A 31 9.28 -9.49 -1.19
C SER A 31 9.49 -8.80 -2.55
N LEU A 32 8.62 -7.86 -2.95
CA LEU A 32 8.74 -7.17 -4.22
C LEU A 32 9.90 -6.16 -4.23
N SER A 33 10.57 -6.01 -5.38
CA SER A 33 11.61 -5.00 -5.56
C SER A 33 11.06 -3.59 -5.83
N TYR A 34 9.83 -3.51 -6.37
CA TYR A 34 9.23 -2.24 -6.78
C TYR A 34 7.78 -2.11 -6.28
N ILE A 35 7.43 -0.89 -5.88
CA ILE A 35 6.08 -0.43 -5.61
C ILE A 35 5.49 0.13 -6.90
N ALA A 36 4.24 -0.23 -7.19
CA ALA A 36 3.50 0.20 -8.38
C ALA A 36 4.25 0.00 -9.72
N GLY A 37 5.17 -0.97 -9.76
CA GLY A 37 5.95 -1.37 -10.93
C GLY A 37 7.14 -0.46 -11.29
N ARG A 38 7.44 0.59 -10.51
CA ARG A 38 8.54 1.52 -10.87
C ARG A 38 9.27 2.19 -9.71
N ILE A 39 8.68 2.23 -8.52
CA ILE A 39 9.25 2.93 -7.36
C ILE A 39 10.05 1.90 -6.54
N PRO A 40 11.34 2.11 -6.22
CA PRO A 40 12.08 1.15 -5.40
C PRO A 40 11.39 0.87 -4.07
N ASN A 41 11.21 -0.41 -3.71
CA ASN A 41 10.47 -0.83 -2.53
C ASN A 41 11.36 -0.79 -1.27
N ASN A 42 11.55 0.42 -0.75
CA ASN A 42 12.16 0.67 0.56
C ASN A 42 11.16 1.39 1.48
N GLY A 43 11.47 1.45 2.79
CA GLY A 43 10.56 1.99 3.79
C GLY A 43 10.17 3.46 3.55
N GLY A 44 11.11 4.31 3.14
CA GLY A 44 10.83 5.72 2.88
C GLY A 44 9.89 5.90 1.68
N ASN A 45 10.15 5.18 0.59
CA ASN A 45 9.30 5.20 -0.59
C ASN A 45 7.91 4.60 -0.33
N MET A 46 7.80 3.56 0.49
CA MET A 46 6.49 3.01 0.87
C MET A 46 5.67 4.01 1.67
N VAL A 47 6.29 4.72 2.63
CA VAL A 47 5.62 5.79 3.38
C VAL A 47 5.16 6.90 2.45
N ALA A 48 6.03 7.36 1.54
CA ALA A 48 5.68 8.39 0.58
C ALA A 48 4.55 7.94 -0.36
N TRP A 49 4.60 6.69 -0.85
CA TRP A 49 3.57 6.09 -1.69
C TRP A 49 2.21 6.04 -0.99
N LEU A 50 2.16 5.58 0.27
CA LEU A 50 0.91 5.49 1.01
C LEU A 50 0.28 6.87 1.27
N ARG A 51 1.09 7.92 1.44
CA ARG A 51 0.59 9.29 1.68
C ARG A 51 0.04 9.96 0.42
N ASP A 52 0.78 9.89 -0.69
CA ASP A 52 0.38 10.54 -1.94
C ASP A 52 0.78 9.71 -3.17
N PRO A 53 0.01 8.65 -3.49
CA PRO A 53 0.29 7.83 -4.67
C PRO A 53 0.28 8.63 -5.99
N PRO A 54 -0.67 9.54 -6.25
CA PRO A 54 -0.68 10.36 -7.48
C PRO A 54 0.57 11.21 -7.67
N ALA A 55 1.16 11.76 -6.60
CA ALA A 55 2.42 12.50 -6.70
C ALA A 55 3.60 11.62 -7.14
N LEU A 56 3.66 10.36 -6.69
CA LEU A 56 4.75 9.44 -7.02
C LEU A 56 4.51 8.68 -8.34
N LYS A 57 3.26 8.44 -8.72
CA LYS A 57 2.87 7.83 -9.99
C LYS A 57 1.63 8.54 -10.55
N PRO A 58 1.82 9.61 -11.33
CA PRO A 58 0.71 10.28 -12.00
C PRO A 58 -0.13 9.28 -12.82
N GLY A 59 -1.45 9.39 -12.71
CA GLY A 59 -2.40 8.48 -13.37
C GLY A 59 -2.63 7.13 -12.66
N THR A 60 -2.06 6.93 -11.46
CA THR A 60 -2.42 5.77 -10.64
C THR A 60 -3.88 5.82 -10.19
N PRO A 61 -4.60 4.69 -10.19
CA PRO A 61 -5.97 4.64 -9.67
C PRO A 61 -6.03 4.68 -8.13
N MET A 62 -4.90 4.49 -7.44
CA MET A 62 -4.83 4.56 -5.98
C MET A 62 -4.91 6.03 -5.52
N PRO A 63 -5.95 6.44 -4.77
CA PRO A 63 -6.11 7.83 -4.36
C PRO A 63 -5.22 8.17 -3.15
N ALA A 64 -5.03 9.47 -2.89
CA ALA A 64 -4.49 9.93 -1.62
C ALA A 64 -5.54 9.73 -0.52
N LEU A 65 -5.26 8.86 0.44
CA LEU A 65 -6.21 8.45 1.49
C LEU A 65 -6.22 9.37 2.73
N GLY A 66 -5.40 10.42 2.72
CA GLY A 66 -5.28 11.36 3.85
C GLY A 66 -4.56 10.78 5.07
N LEU A 67 -3.66 9.81 4.86
CA LEU A 67 -2.86 9.19 5.92
C LEU A 67 -1.90 10.21 6.56
N SER A 68 -1.85 10.22 7.89
CA SER A 68 -0.75 10.87 8.59
C SER A 68 0.56 10.13 8.33
N GLU A 69 1.67 10.79 8.60
CA GLU A 69 2.98 10.16 8.45
C GLU A 69 3.15 8.95 9.39
N GLN A 70 2.64 9.04 10.60
CA GLN A 70 2.74 7.97 11.59
C GLN A 70 1.94 6.74 11.15
N GLU A 71 0.73 6.92 10.64
CA GLU A 71 -0.09 5.83 10.11
C GLU A 71 0.59 5.18 8.90
N ALA A 72 1.09 5.98 7.97
CA ALA A 72 1.83 5.48 6.81
C ALA A 72 3.08 4.68 7.21
N ARG A 73 3.81 5.10 8.25
CA ARG A 73 4.95 4.35 8.80
C ARG A 73 4.53 3.00 9.40
N HIS A 74 3.46 2.96 10.18
CA HIS A 74 2.95 1.71 10.74
C HIS A 74 2.48 0.74 9.65
N MET A 75 1.76 1.25 8.64
CA MET A 75 1.32 0.45 7.51
C MET A 75 2.49 -0.05 6.66
N ALA A 76 3.48 0.79 6.38
CA ALA A 76 4.68 0.39 5.65
C ALA A 76 5.46 -0.71 6.39
N ALA A 77 5.56 -0.62 7.72
CA ALA A 77 6.19 -1.66 8.54
C ALA A 77 5.46 -2.99 8.43
N TYR A 78 4.12 -2.99 8.50
CA TYR A 78 3.31 -4.18 8.30
C TYR A 78 3.46 -4.75 6.88
N LEU A 79 3.38 -3.92 5.84
CA LEU A 79 3.54 -4.39 4.45
C LEU A 79 4.93 -5.02 4.21
N ARG A 80 5.96 -4.60 4.96
CA ARG A 80 7.30 -5.18 4.88
C ARG A 80 7.38 -6.60 5.47
N THR A 81 6.46 -7.00 6.33
CA THR A 81 6.42 -8.36 6.90
C THR A 81 5.72 -9.37 5.98
N LEU A 82 5.00 -8.90 4.95
CA LEU A 82 4.28 -9.74 3.99
C LEU A 82 5.25 -10.30 2.94
N LYS A 83 5.69 -11.56 3.09
CA LYS A 83 6.72 -12.18 2.25
C LYS A 83 6.20 -13.32 1.41
#